data_AF-I7JAU2-F1
#
_entry.id   AF-I7JAU2-F1
#
_cell.length_a   1.000
_cell.length_b   1.000
_cell.length_c   1.000
_cell.angle_alpha   90.00
_cell.angle_beta   90.00
_cell.angle_gamma   90.00
#
_symmetry.space_group_name_H-M   'P 1'
#
loop_
_entity.id
_entity.type
_entity.pdbx_description
1 polymer ?
#
loop_
_entity_poly.entity_id
_entity_poly.type
_entity_poly.pdbx_seq_one_letter_code
_entity_poly.pdbx_strand_id
1 'polypeptide(L)'
;MGFFGKVGDFLNKVDETISSDPHIIGKRFEDHVESLFSTKWFTVVEKTHSAKVNQQRYVESSLNPDLIFRYNGPGGGTFAVECKYRSPASFNKKGMLELFKPGQLERYRKFSVQRNVPVFVIIELDAYAELDDGTMEDGPFMFNIPLSEIRYDALYPSVLEKYERPFNKPFFWKGGQLY
;
A
#
# COMPACT_ATOMS: atom_id res chain seq x y z
N MET A 1 -10.18 22.74 -24.83
CA MET A 1 -8.96 22.20 -24.16
C MET A 1 -7.93 21.92 -25.24
N GLY A 2 -6.87 22.74 -25.29
CA GLY A 2 -5.93 22.80 -26.41
C GLY A 2 -4.90 21.67 -26.45
N PHE A 3 -4.44 21.35 -27.66
CA PHE A 3 -3.43 20.33 -27.98
C PHE A 3 -2.15 20.43 -27.12
N PHE A 4 -1.71 21.63 -26.76
CA PHE A 4 -0.55 21.87 -25.88
C PHE A 4 -0.72 21.33 -24.45
N GLY A 5 -1.94 21.35 -23.89
CA GLY A 5 -2.20 20.77 -22.58
C GLY A 5 -2.04 19.25 -22.58
N LYS A 6 -2.50 18.58 -23.64
CA LYS A 6 -2.39 17.12 -23.79
C LYS A 6 -0.94 16.65 -23.92
N VAL A 7 -0.07 17.42 -24.57
CA VAL A 7 1.37 17.10 -24.70
C VAL A 7 2.10 17.29 -23.37
N GLY A 8 1.80 18.37 -22.63
CA GLY A 8 2.37 18.58 -21.30
C GLY A 8 1.96 17.48 -20.31
N ASP A 9 0.67 17.13 -20.29
CA ASP A 9 0.16 16.04 -19.45
C ASP A 9 0.78 14.69 -19.83
N PHE A 10 1.01 14.45 -21.13
CA PHE A 10 1.66 13.23 -21.61
C PHE A 10 3.13 13.15 -21.17
N LEU A 11 3.90 14.23 -21.32
CA LEU A 11 5.31 14.27 -20.90
C LEU A 11 5.46 14.11 -19.38
N ASN A 12 4.62 14.80 -18.60
CA ASN A 12 4.59 14.65 -17.15
C ASN A 12 4.24 13.22 -16.75
N LYS A 13 3.28 12.58 -17.42
CA LYS A 13 2.93 11.19 -17.15
C LYS A 13 4.07 10.23 -17.48
N VAL A 14 4.79 10.46 -18.58
CA VAL A 14 5.97 9.66 -18.96
C VAL A 14 7.09 9.82 -17.93
N ASP A 15 7.40 11.05 -17.52
CA ASP A 15 8.41 11.33 -16.49
C ASP A 15 8.01 10.72 -15.13
N GLU A 16 6.75 10.87 -14.74
CA GLU A 16 6.17 10.20 -13.57
C GLU A 16 6.14 8.69 -13.71
N THR A 17 6.27 8.08 -14.90
CA THR A 17 6.31 6.61 -15.10
C THR A 17 7.74 6.05 -15.13
N ILE A 18 8.74 6.90 -15.37
CA ILE A 18 10.16 6.49 -15.47
C ILE A 18 10.97 6.90 -14.23
N SER A 19 10.52 7.92 -13.48
CA SER A 19 11.23 8.43 -12.30
C SER A 19 11.45 7.38 -11.21
N SER A 20 12.63 7.43 -10.58
CA SER A 20 13.04 6.61 -9.44
C SER A 20 12.89 7.35 -8.10
N ASP A 21 12.18 8.48 -8.05
CA ASP A 21 11.90 9.17 -6.79
C ASP A 21 11.03 8.27 -5.87
N PRO A 22 11.42 8.03 -4.62
CA PRO A 22 10.65 7.20 -3.69
C PRO A 22 9.18 7.62 -3.51
N HIS A 23 8.87 8.91 -3.60
CA HIS A 23 7.48 9.40 -3.53
C HIS A 23 6.69 9.04 -4.78
N ILE A 24 7.32 9.09 -5.94
CA ILE A 24 6.69 8.72 -7.21
C ILE A 24 6.46 7.21 -7.25
N ILE A 25 7.45 6.42 -6.83
CA ILE A 25 7.31 4.96 -6.73
C ILE A 25 6.18 4.59 -5.76
N GLY A 26 6.17 5.20 -4.56
CA GLY A 26 5.09 4.99 -3.58
C GLY A 26 3.71 5.32 -4.14
N LYS A 27 3.58 6.48 -4.82
CA LYS A 27 2.31 6.89 -5.45
C LYS A 27 1.88 5.92 -6.57
N ARG A 28 2.80 5.45 -7.42
CA ARG A 28 2.48 4.44 -8.44
C ARG A 28 1.97 3.15 -7.81
N PHE A 29 2.58 2.75 -6.70
CA PHE A 29 2.14 1.57 -5.97
C PHE A 29 0.75 1.76 -5.35
N GLU A 30 0.48 2.91 -4.72
CA GLU A 30 -0.86 3.26 -4.23
C GLU A 30 -1.91 3.21 -5.35
N ASP A 31 -1.62 3.81 -6.51
CA ASP A 31 -2.52 3.82 -7.67
C ASP A 31 -2.71 2.40 -8.26
N HIS A 32 -1.66 1.58 -8.27
CA HIS A 32 -1.74 0.16 -8.65
C HIS A 32 -2.66 -0.61 -7.70
N VAL A 33 -2.44 -0.51 -6.39
CA VAL A 33 -3.27 -1.15 -5.36
C VAL A 33 -4.73 -0.72 -5.50
N GLU A 34 -5.01 0.58 -5.66
CA GLU A 34 -6.36 1.09 -5.87
C GLU A 34 -7.02 0.45 -7.10
N SER A 35 -6.28 0.28 -8.20
CA SER A 35 -6.78 -0.31 -9.44
C SER A 35 -7.21 -1.79 -9.29
N LEU A 36 -6.64 -2.50 -8.30
CA LEU A 36 -7.00 -3.89 -8.00
C LEU A 36 -8.34 -4.02 -7.27
N PHE A 37 -8.93 -2.91 -6.81
CA PHE A 37 -10.27 -2.89 -6.23
C PHE A 37 -11.32 -2.60 -7.32
N SER A 38 -12.19 -3.57 -7.58
CA SER A 38 -13.27 -3.41 -8.54
C SER A 38 -14.22 -2.27 -8.12
N THR A 39 -14.39 -1.27 -8.99
CA THR A 39 -15.33 -0.15 -8.80
C THR A 39 -16.79 -0.58 -8.65
N LYS A 40 -17.15 -1.78 -9.10
CA LYS A 40 -18.47 -2.38 -8.87
C LYS A 40 -18.68 -2.72 -7.39
N TRP A 41 -17.65 -3.26 -6.74
CA TRP A 41 -17.74 -3.85 -5.41
C TRP A 41 -17.17 -2.96 -4.31
N PHE A 42 -16.36 -1.97 -4.66
CA PHE A 42 -15.67 -1.11 -3.71
C PHE A 42 -15.87 0.36 -4.07
N THR A 43 -16.11 1.17 -3.05
CA THR A 43 -16.16 2.63 -3.15
C THR A 43 -15.00 3.21 -2.33
N VAL A 44 -14.17 4.08 -2.93
CA VAL A 44 -13.19 4.89 -2.17
C VAL A 44 -13.96 5.95 -1.37
N VAL A 45 -13.82 5.92 -0.05
CA VAL A 45 -14.46 6.84 0.90
C VAL A 45 -13.51 7.98 1.28
N GLU A 46 -12.22 7.68 1.44
CA GLU A 46 -11.17 8.63 1.77
C GLU A 46 -9.89 8.21 1.03
N LYS A 47 -9.12 9.19 0.55
CA LYS A 47 -7.75 9.03 0.03
C LYS A 47 -6.90 10.14 0.65
N THR A 48 -5.73 9.79 1.18
CA THR A 48 -4.85 10.77 1.84
C THR A 48 -4.23 11.74 0.83
N HIS A 49 -3.76 12.89 1.31
CA HIS A 49 -3.20 13.93 0.45
C HIS A 49 -1.75 13.61 0.09
N SER A 50 -1.37 13.87 -1.16
CA SER A 50 0.01 13.73 -1.61
C SER A 50 0.99 14.56 -0.77
N ALA A 51 2.25 14.12 -0.71
CA ALA A 51 3.33 14.83 -0.03
C ALA A 51 3.44 16.31 -0.47
N LYS A 52 3.21 16.60 -1.76
CA LYS A 52 3.23 17.95 -2.33
C LYS A 52 2.18 18.88 -1.70
N VAL A 53 0.98 18.37 -1.44
CA VAL A 53 -0.08 19.15 -0.78
C VAL A 53 0.31 19.45 0.67
N ASN A 54 0.83 18.44 1.38
CA ASN A 54 1.25 18.59 2.78
C ASN A 54 2.44 19.55 2.97
N GLN A 55 3.32 19.69 1.98
CA GLN A 55 4.41 20.67 2.00
C GLN A 55 3.92 22.13 1.96
N GLN A 56 2.76 22.39 1.33
CA GLN A 56 2.19 23.73 1.26
C GLN A 56 1.39 24.06 2.52
N ARG A 57 0.53 23.13 2.94
CA ARG A 57 -0.21 23.21 4.19
C ARG A 57 -0.52 21.81 4.65
N TYR A 58 0.00 21.47 5.82
CA TYR A 58 -0.19 20.16 6.40
C TYR A 58 -1.68 19.90 6.71
N VAL A 59 -2.18 18.75 6.23
CA VAL A 59 -3.54 18.27 6.52
C VAL A 59 -3.44 17.10 7.48
N GLU A 60 -4.10 17.18 8.63
CA GLU A 60 -4.00 16.14 9.68
C GLU A 60 -4.44 14.75 9.19
N SER A 61 -5.43 14.68 8.29
CA SER A 61 -5.90 13.41 7.72
C SER A 61 -4.85 12.70 6.87
N SER A 62 -3.76 13.37 6.49
CA SER A 62 -2.60 12.75 5.83
C SER A 62 -1.86 11.74 6.73
N LEU A 63 -2.24 11.64 8.01
CA LEU A 63 -1.75 10.63 8.94
C LEU A 63 -2.62 9.36 9.01
N ASN A 64 -3.80 9.38 8.40
CA ASN A 64 -4.66 8.21 8.27
C ASN A 64 -4.05 7.20 7.28
N PRO A 65 -4.57 5.96 7.21
CA PRO A 65 -4.19 5.05 6.14
C PRO A 65 -4.50 5.63 4.75
N ASP A 66 -3.66 5.29 3.77
CA ASP A 66 -3.69 5.89 2.43
C ASP A 66 -5.07 5.86 1.75
N LEU A 67 -5.78 4.75 1.88
CA LEU A 67 -7.10 4.53 1.27
C LEU A 67 -8.10 4.01 2.30
N ILE A 68 -9.34 4.49 2.25
CA ILE A 68 -10.46 3.90 2.96
C ILE A 68 -11.48 3.44 1.93
N PHE A 69 -11.84 2.17 1.96
CA PHE A 69 -12.82 1.56 1.09
C PHE A 69 -14.08 1.16 1.84
N ARG A 70 -15.21 1.29 1.16
CA ARG A 70 -16.47 0.64 1.54
C ARG A 70 -16.77 -0.50 0.56
N TYR A 71 -16.98 -1.70 1.09
CA TYR A 71 -17.48 -2.83 0.32
C TYR A 71 -18.99 -2.71 0.10
N ASN A 72 -19.42 -2.81 -1.16
CA ASN A 72 -20.79 -2.61 -1.60
C ASN A 72 -21.62 -3.91 -1.62
N GLY A 73 -21.02 -5.07 -1.33
CA GLY A 73 -21.73 -6.35 -1.32
C GLY A 73 -22.48 -6.66 -0.01
N PRO A 74 -23.15 -7.82 0.07
CA PRO A 74 -23.85 -8.26 1.29
C PRO A 74 -22.90 -8.40 2.48
N GLY A 75 -23.35 -7.99 3.67
CA GLY A 75 -22.48 -7.90 4.84
C GLY A 75 -21.41 -6.80 4.72
N GLY A 76 -21.76 -5.73 4.00
CA GLY A 76 -20.90 -4.57 3.72
C GLY A 76 -20.21 -4.00 4.95
N GLY A 77 -19.08 -3.34 4.72
CA GLY A 77 -18.24 -2.78 5.77
C GLY A 77 -17.22 -1.82 5.20
N THR A 78 -16.62 -1.02 6.09
CA THR A 78 -15.52 -0.13 5.73
C THR A 78 -14.22 -0.74 6.22
N PHE A 79 -13.18 -0.68 5.42
CA PHE A 79 -11.82 -1.06 5.79
C PHE A 79 -10.85 -0.03 5.23
N ALA A 80 -9.66 0.04 5.83
CA ALA A 80 -8.61 0.93 5.42
C ALA A 80 -7.40 0.15 4.92
N VAL A 81 -6.67 0.76 4.00
CA VAL A 81 -5.49 0.20 3.33
C VAL A 81 -4.37 1.20 3.46
N GLU A 82 -3.24 0.75 4.01
CA GLU A 82 -1.96 1.46 4.00
C GLU A 82 -1.04 0.78 2.99
N CYS A 83 -0.48 1.55 2.06
CA CYS A 83 0.45 1.06 1.05
C CYS A 83 1.91 1.30 1.47
N LYS A 84 2.76 0.30 1.28
CA LYS A 84 4.20 0.39 1.56
C LYS A 84 5.02 -0.24 0.43
N TYR A 85 5.69 0.60 -0.36
CA TYR A 85 6.78 0.15 -1.22
C TYR A 85 8.06 -0.05 -0.41
N ARG A 86 8.74 -1.18 -0.58
CA ARG A 86 10.02 -1.49 0.04
C ARG A 86 10.98 -2.06 -0.99
N SER A 87 12.26 -1.74 -0.79
CA SER A 87 13.38 -2.24 -1.58
C SER A 87 14.36 -2.99 -0.66
N PRO A 88 15.42 -3.62 -1.19
CA PRO A 88 16.37 -4.38 -0.37
C PRO A 88 17.09 -3.51 0.66
N ALA A 89 17.18 -2.19 0.41
CA ALA A 89 17.75 -1.23 1.36
C ALA A 89 16.87 -1.02 2.62
N SER A 90 15.63 -1.53 2.63
CA SER A 90 14.70 -1.43 3.76
C SER A 90 14.91 -2.54 4.80
N PHE A 91 15.82 -3.48 4.55
CA PHE A 91 16.20 -4.48 5.54
C PHE A 91 17.18 -3.88 6.54
N ASN A 92 16.88 -4.05 7.82
CA ASN A 92 17.80 -3.67 8.88
C ASN A 92 18.90 -4.72 9.07
N LYS A 93 19.87 -4.42 9.95
CA LYS A 93 21.02 -5.29 10.25
C LYS A 93 20.64 -6.67 10.82
N LYS A 94 19.38 -6.87 11.22
CA LYS A 94 18.86 -8.15 11.73
C LYS A 94 18.11 -8.95 10.64
N GLY A 95 18.13 -8.48 9.39
CA GLY A 95 17.41 -9.13 8.29
C GLY A 95 15.89 -8.96 8.38
N MET A 96 15.40 -7.95 9.12
CA MET A 96 13.97 -7.65 9.19
C MET A 96 13.65 -6.49 8.24
N LEU A 97 12.55 -6.61 7.50
CA LEU A 97 12.03 -5.57 6.64
C LEU A 97 11.38 -4.48 7.50
N GLU A 98 11.90 -3.25 7.44
CA GLU A 98 11.31 -2.12 8.16
C GLU A 98 10.03 -1.64 7.44
N LEU A 99 8.86 -1.83 8.06
CA LEU A 99 7.57 -1.48 7.48
C LEU A 99 7.11 -0.08 7.86
N PHE A 100 7.43 0.37 9.06
CA PHE A 100 6.91 1.62 9.61
C PHE A 100 8.03 2.50 10.14
N LYS A 101 7.89 3.82 9.91
CA LYS A 101 8.67 4.80 10.67
C LYS A 101 8.14 4.83 12.12
N PRO A 102 8.98 5.26 13.09
CA PRO A 102 8.58 5.34 14.49
C PRO A 102 7.22 6.03 14.70
N GLY A 103 6.32 5.35 15.41
CA GLY A 103 4.99 5.86 15.76
C GLY A 103 3.90 5.69 14.69
N GLN A 104 4.22 5.28 13.46
CA GLN A 104 3.18 5.05 12.43
C GLN A 104 2.29 3.87 12.79
N LEU A 105 2.86 2.74 13.21
CA LEU A 105 2.10 1.54 13.59
C LEU A 105 1.08 1.84 14.69
N GLU A 106 1.52 2.53 15.76
CA GLU A 106 0.64 2.90 16.86
C GLU A 106 -0.48 3.85 16.42
N ARG A 107 -0.17 4.77 15.50
CA ARG A 107 -1.17 5.68 14.95
C ARG A 107 -2.24 4.93 14.16
N TYR A 108 -1.86 3.97 13.32
CA TYR A 108 -2.83 3.15 12.59
C TYR A 108 -3.65 2.25 13.50
N ARG A 109 -3.07 1.76 14.61
CA ARG A 109 -3.84 1.03 15.64
C ARG A 109 -4.88 1.92 16.31
N LYS A 110 -4.48 3.13 16.72
CA LYS A 110 -5.41 4.13 17.28
C LYS A 110 -6.52 4.48 16.29
N PHE A 111 -6.16 4.74 15.03
CA PHE A 111 -7.13 4.96 13.96
C PHE A 111 -8.13 3.80 13.85
N SER A 112 -7.63 2.56 13.81
CA SER A 112 -8.46 1.36 13.65
C SER A 112 -9.49 1.22 14.77
N VAL A 113 -9.05 1.42 16.03
CA VAL A 113 -9.91 1.36 17.21
C VAL A 113 -10.90 2.52 17.25
N GLN A 114 -10.43 3.75 17.06
CA GLN A 114 -11.27 4.96 17.18
C GLN A 114 -12.35 5.03 16.11
N ARG A 115 -12.04 4.60 14.88
CA ARG A 115 -13.00 4.59 13.77
C ARG A 115 -13.79 3.29 13.66
N ASN A 116 -13.42 2.25 14.42
CA ASN A 116 -13.94 0.89 14.25
C ASN A 116 -13.82 0.41 12.80
N VAL A 117 -12.63 0.61 12.22
CA VAL A 117 -12.29 0.30 10.82
C VAL A 117 -11.06 -0.60 10.83
N PRO A 118 -11.14 -1.86 10.35
CA PRO A 118 -9.95 -2.71 10.22
C PRO A 118 -8.98 -2.09 9.20
N VAL A 119 -7.69 -2.18 9.49
CA VAL A 119 -6.62 -1.67 8.63
C VAL A 119 -5.85 -2.87 8.07
N PHE A 120 -5.57 -2.83 6.77
CA PHE A 120 -4.72 -3.78 6.07
C PHE A 120 -3.50 -3.03 5.52
N VAL A 121 -2.35 -3.67 5.58
CA VAL A 121 -1.08 -3.10 5.14
C VAL A 121 -0.66 -3.90 3.91
N ILE A 122 -0.70 -3.25 2.76
CA ILE A 122 -0.31 -3.83 1.49
C ILE A 122 1.11 -3.40 1.20
N ILE A 123 2.00 -4.36 1.04
CA ILE A 123 3.43 -4.14 0.88
C ILE A 123 3.84 -4.63 -0.50
N GLU A 124 4.53 -3.78 -1.26
CA GLU A 124 5.35 -4.21 -2.38
C GLU A 124 6.79 -4.35 -1.90
N LEU A 125 7.43 -5.47 -2.22
CA LEU A 125 8.84 -5.68 -2.05
C LEU A 125 9.48 -5.92 -3.41
N ASP A 126 10.21 -4.92 -3.88
CA ASP A 126 11.06 -4.98 -5.06
C ASP A 126 12.39 -5.61 -4.66
N ALA A 127 12.50 -6.93 -4.80
CA ALA A 127 13.64 -7.72 -4.38
C ALA A 127 13.79 -8.97 -5.24
N TYR A 128 14.85 -9.72 -4.98
CA TYR A 128 15.09 -11.06 -5.52
C TYR A 128 14.96 -12.08 -4.39
N ALA A 129 14.28 -13.19 -4.63
CA ALA A 129 14.15 -14.29 -3.68
C ALA A 129 14.75 -15.57 -4.26
N GLU A 130 15.44 -16.35 -3.43
CA GLU A 130 15.85 -17.71 -3.78
C GLU A 130 14.75 -18.68 -3.34
N LEU A 131 14.30 -19.53 -4.24
CA LEU A 131 13.31 -20.57 -4.00
C LEU A 131 13.98 -21.85 -3.47
N ASP A 132 13.17 -22.74 -2.88
CA ASP A 132 13.65 -24.01 -2.28
C ASP A 132 14.41 -24.93 -3.26
N ASP A 133 14.18 -24.78 -4.57
CA ASP A 133 14.86 -25.53 -5.63
C ASP A 133 16.14 -24.86 -6.15
N GLY A 134 16.55 -23.74 -5.53
CA GLY A 134 17.73 -22.94 -5.89
C GLY A 134 17.51 -22.01 -7.08
N THR A 135 16.27 -21.86 -7.57
CA THR A 135 15.94 -20.86 -8.59
C THR A 135 15.76 -19.47 -7.98
N MET A 136 16.09 -18.44 -8.75
CA MET A 136 15.89 -17.05 -8.34
C MET A 136 14.59 -16.53 -8.94
N GLU A 137 13.73 -15.96 -8.10
CA GLU A 137 12.53 -15.25 -8.50
C GLU A 137 12.75 -13.74 -8.35
N ASP A 138 12.49 -13.03 -9.43
CA ASP A 138 12.51 -11.57 -9.47
C ASP A 138 11.13 -11.06 -9.03
N GLY A 139 11.11 -10.09 -8.11
CA GLY A 139 9.90 -9.38 -7.73
C GLY A 139 9.29 -8.53 -8.86
N PRO A 140 8.27 -7.71 -8.55
CA PRO A 140 7.84 -7.34 -7.20
C PRO A 140 6.98 -8.40 -6.50
N PHE A 141 7.30 -8.68 -5.24
CA PHE A 141 6.45 -9.47 -4.35
C PHE A 141 5.40 -8.58 -3.69
N MET A 142 4.19 -9.09 -3.46
CA MET A 142 3.12 -8.35 -2.79
C MET A 142 2.59 -9.11 -1.58
N PHE A 143 2.42 -8.40 -0.47
CA PHE A 143 1.87 -8.94 0.77
C PHE A 143 0.64 -8.14 1.21
N ASN A 144 -0.36 -8.81 1.78
CA ASN A 144 -1.54 -8.16 2.37
C ASN A 144 -1.72 -8.62 3.82
N ILE A 145 -1.31 -7.79 4.76
CA ILE A 145 -1.24 -8.14 6.18
C ILE A 145 -2.28 -7.34 6.96
N PRO A 146 -3.21 -7.99 7.69
CA PRO A 146 -4.05 -7.28 8.65
C PRO A 146 -3.18 -6.57 9.70
N LEU A 147 -3.45 -5.31 10.02
CA LEU A 147 -2.68 -4.54 11.01
C LEU A 147 -2.64 -5.23 12.38
N SER A 148 -3.67 -6.00 12.73
CA SER A 148 -3.75 -6.80 13.96
C SER A 148 -2.65 -7.86 14.06
N GLU A 149 -2.11 -8.33 12.93
CA GLU A 149 -1.05 -9.32 12.86
C GLU A 149 0.35 -8.68 12.95
N ILE A 150 0.46 -7.37 12.71
CA ILE A 150 1.74 -6.65 12.75
C ILE A 150 2.03 -6.20 14.18
N ARG A 151 2.94 -6.91 14.85
CA ARG A 151 3.32 -6.63 16.24
C ARG A 151 4.35 -5.51 16.39
N TYR A 152 5.29 -5.42 15.45
CA TYR A 152 6.45 -4.52 15.49
C TYR A 152 6.57 -3.72 14.19
N ASP A 153 7.34 -2.63 14.22
CA ASP A 153 7.57 -1.76 13.06
C ASP A 153 8.38 -2.43 11.94
N ALA A 154 8.99 -3.59 12.21
CA ALA A 154 9.71 -4.41 11.25
C ALA A 154 9.32 -5.89 11.39
N LEU A 155 9.35 -6.64 10.29
CA LEU A 155 9.00 -8.07 10.23
C LEU A 155 10.11 -8.90 9.57
N TYR A 156 10.24 -10.16 10.00
CA TYR A 156 11.08 -11.13 9.27
C TYR A 156 10.37 -11.60 7.99
N PRO A 157 11.11 -11.94 6.91
CA PRO A 157 10.54 -12.50 5.67
C PRO A 157 9.58 -13.67 5.90
N SER A 158 9.94 -14.60 6.78
CA SER A 158 9.10 -15.76 7.14
C SER A 158 7.73 -15.40 7.76
N VAL A 159 7.56 -14.17 8.24
CA VAL A 159 6.25 -13.65 8.66
C VAL A 159 5.49 -13.09 7.46
N LEU A 160 6.18 -12.38 6.55
CA LEU A 160 5.59 -11.80 5.33
C LEU A 160 5.04 -12.86 4.38
N GLU A 161 5.79 -13.95 4.16
CA GLU A 161 5.43 -15.06 3.26
C GLU A 161 4.03 -15.64 3.52
N LYS A 162 3.57 -15.62 4.77
CA LYS A 162 2.22 -16.09 5.16
C LYS A 162 1.08 -15.27 4.57
N TYR A 163 1.39 -14.06 4.13
CA TYR A 163 0.45 -13.06 3.63
C TYR A 163 0.73 -12.69 2.17
N GLU A 164 1.57 -13.46 1.49
CA GLU A 164 1.89 -13.23 0.10
C GLU A 164 0.66 -13.42 -0.79
N ARG A 165 0.55 -12.55 -1.80
CA ARG A 165 -0.48 -12.62 -2.82
C ARG A 165 0.10 -12.27 -4.19
N PRO A 166 -0.52 -12.76 -5.28
CA PRO A 166 -0.07 -12.38 -6.61
C PRO A 166 -0.27 -10.87 -6.86
N PHE A 167 0.77 -10.23 -7.40
CA PHE A 167 0.87 -8.78 -7.58
C PHE A 167 -0.29 -8.14 -8.36
N ASN A 168 -0.85 -8.86 -9.34
CA ASN A 168 -1.90 -8.37 -10.24
C ASN A 168 -3.30 -8.95 -9.94
N LYS A 169 -3.46 -9.68 -8.84
CA LYS A 169 -4.74 -10.30 -8.51
C LYS A 169 -5.70 -9.25 -7.91
N PRO A 170 -6.95 -9.14 -8.41
CA PRO A 170 -7.94 -8.27 -7.81
C PRO A 170 -8.21 -8.61 -6.34
N PHE A 171 -8.47 -7.59 -5.54
CA PHE A 171 -8.83 -7.78 -4.13
C PHE A 171 -10.27 -8.23 -3.95
N PHE A 172 -10.50 -9.06 -2.93
CA PHE A 172 -11.82 -9.54 -2.55
C PHE A 172 -12.05 -9.43 -1.04
N TRP A 173 -13.29 -9.09 -0.67
CA TRP A 173 -13.72 -8.93 0.71
C TRP A 173 -14.65 -10.06 1.15
N LYS A 174 -14.33 -10.74 2.25
CA LYS A 174 -15.18 -11.77 2.84
C LYS A 174 -14.99 -11.87 4.34
N GLY A 175 -16.10 -11.78 5.08
CA GLY A 175 -16.11 -12.05 6.51
C GLY A 175 -15.21 -11.14 7.34
N GLY A 176 -15.06 -9.87 6.96
CA GLY A 176 -14.17 -8.94 7.66
C GLY A 176 -12.70 -9.02 7.25
N GLN A 177 -12.37 -9.86 6.27
CA GLN A 177 -11.01 -10.08 5.78
C GLN A 177 -10.87 -9.66 4.33
N LEU A 178 -9.66 -9.20 3.99
CA LEU A 178 -9.24 -8.79 2.65
C LEU A 178 -8.29 -9.85 2.08
N TYR A 179 -8.50 -10.26 0.82
CA TYR A 179 -7.72 -11.29 0.11
C TYR A 179 -7.23 -10.77 -1.25
#